data_AF-A0A940L0J7-F1
#
_entry.id   AF-A0A940L0J7-F1
#
_cell.length_a   1.000
_cell.length_b   1.000
_cell.length_c   1.000
_cell.angle_alpha   90.00
_cell.angle_beta   90.00
_cell.angle_gamma   90.00
#
_symmetry.space_group_name_H-M   'P 1'
#
loop_
_entity.id
_entity.type
_entity.pdbx_description
1 polymer ?
#
loop_
_entity_poly.entity_id
_entity_poly.type
_entity_poly.pdbx_seq_one_letter_code
_entity_poly.pdbx_strand_id
1 'polypeptide(L)'
;MPSRFIFSLRFSSKVLAKLAKLSVAMIFFMTLFRINLFFLSAFQRIEDLNFTEVIQAFVAGVRFDILVFGFLLIPIYFLLLIQAISERWPRGMFYFYKTYFALVWLIVCALSYVDFFFYSHHGSRMRFQEYSSWTPEFTKELMGTLQMNQVLIFTIITLVLLALGFMAIRGLKFGDWKDEYSPNQGGKMEVALRIVLPLLLITLAARGTVEPHHLALEHSEVSNNKALNEMGLNAVWCFDK
;
A
#
# COMPACT_ATOMS: atom_id res chain seq x y z
N MET A 1 19.67 -39.79 -15.12
CA MET A 1 20.28 -38.44 -14.95
C MET A 1 19.62 -37.78 -13.75
N PRO A 2 20.32 -37.58 -12.61
CA PRO A 2 19.69 -36.98 -11.44
C PRO A 2 19.55 -35.47 -11.66
N SER A 3 18.33 -34.98 -11.42
CA SER A 3 17.90 -33.59 -11.51
C SER A 3 18.63 -32.70 -10.52
N ARG A 4 19.76 -32.11 -10.94
CA ARG A 4 20.42 -31.02 -10.21
C ARG A 4 19.76 -29.69 -10.57
N PHE A 5 18.55 -29.47 -10.07
CA PHE A 5 17.95 -28.13 -10.01
C PHE A 5 17.64 -27.81 -8.55
N ILE A 6 18.70 -27.71 -7.76
CA ILE A 6 18.61 -27.19 -6.40
C ILE A 6 18.61 -25.67 -6.53
N PHE A 7 17.50 -25.07 -6.11
CA PHE A 7 17.27 -23.64 -6.14
C PHE A 7 18.25 -22.95 -5.17
N SER A 8 19.01 -21.95 -5.62
CA SER A 8 19.91 -21.29 -4.69
C SER A 8 19.16 -20.31 -3.81
N LEU A 9 19.55 -20.36 -2.55
CA LEU A 9 19.17 -19.43 -1.52
C LEU A 9 19.17 -17.96 -1.98
N ARG A 10 20.17 -17.52 -2.75
CA ARG A 10 20.33 -16.12 -3.15
C ARG A 10 19.10 -15.58 -3.88
N PHE A 11 18.34 -16.44 -4.56
CA PHE A 11 17.16 -16.09 -5.32
C PHE A 11 16.02 -15.52 -4.44
N SER A 12 15.62 -16.24 -3.38
CA SER A 12 14.49 -15.84 -2.53
C SER A 12 14.75 -14.51 -1.79
N SER A 13 15.98 -14.27 -1.32
CA SER A 13 16.35 -13.02 -0.65
C SER A 13 16.23 -11.80 -1.59
N LYS A 14 16.52 -11.99 -2.89
CA LYS A 14 16.39 -10.92 -3.89
C LYS A 14 14.95 -10.69 -4.32
N VAL A 15 14.12 -11.74 -4.35
CA VAL A 15 12.67 -11.61 -4.50
C VAL A 15 12.12 -10.79 -3.34
N LEU A 16 12.46 -11.16 -2.09
CA LEU A 16 12.05 -10.42 -0.90
C LEU A 16 12.52 -8.96 -0.94
N ALA A 17 13.78 -8.69 -1.31
CA ALA A 17 14.29 -7.33 -1.43
C ALA A 17 13.56 -6.51 -2.50
N LYS A 18 13.17 -7.11 -3.63
CA LYS A 18 12.37 -6.45 -4.67
C LYS A 18 10.95 -6.16 -4.21
N LEU A 19 10.33 -7.10 -3.50
CA LEU A 19 9.01 -6.91 -2.89
C LEU A 19 9.07 -5.81 -1.82
N ALA A 20 10.11 -5.78 -0.98
CA ALA A 20 10.31 -4.71 0.00
C ALA A 20 10.49 -3.34 -0.68
N LYS A 21 11.29 -3.25 -1.76
CA LYS A 21 11.42 -2.02 -2.56
C LYS A 21 10.09 -1.56 -3.16
N LEU A 22 9.31 -2.49 -3.70
CA LEU A 22 7.97 -2.20 -4.19
C LEU A 22 7.06 -1.70 -3.06
N SER A 23 7.12 -2.34 -1.89
CA SER A 23 6.33 -1.97 -0.72
C SER A 23 6.61 -0.53 -0.30
N VAL A 24 7.89 -0.18 -0.16
CA VAL A 24 8.32 1.17 0.18
C VAL A 24 7.88 2.18 -0.87
N ALA A 25 8.00 1.85 -2.16
CA ALA A 25 7.54 2.72 -3.25
C ALA A 25 6.02 2.95 -3.20
N MET A 26 5.22 1.91 -2.92
CA MET A 26 3.76 2.02 -2.84
C MET A 26 3.31 2.82 -1.62
N ILE A 27 3.93 2.60 -0.45
CA ILE A 27 3.69 3.40 0.76
C ILE A 27 4.02 4.87 0.48
N PHE A 28 5.15 5.13 -0.18
CA PHE A 28 5.53 6.47 -0.59
C PHE A 28 4.48 7.11 -1.51
N PHE A 29 3.96 6.38 -2.50
CA PHE A 29 2.90 6.90 -3.37
C PHE A 29 1.57 7.14 -2.63
N MET A 30 1.18 6.29 -1.67
CA MET A 30 0.03 6.54 -0.80
C MET A 30 0.23 7.80 0.05
N THR A 31 1.45 8.03 0.55
CA THR A 31 1.79 9.27 1.25
C THR A 31 1.71 10.48 0.33
N LEU A 32 2.11 10.37 -0.95
CA LEU A 32 1.93 11.44 -1.93
C LEU A 32 0.45 11.77 -2.18
N PHE A 33 -0.44 10.75 -2.23
CA PHE A 33 -1.89 10.98 -2.26
C PHE A 33 -2.37 11.78 -1.05
N ARG A 34 -1.87 11.46 0.16
CA ARG A 34 -2.20 12.21 1.38
C ARG A 34 -1.69 13.65 1.33
N ILE A 35 -0.44 13.87 0.89
CA ILE A 35 0.13 15.20 0.73
C ILE A 35 -0.72 16.03 -0.24
N ASN A 36 -1.14 15.43 -1.34
CA ASN A 36 -2.01 16.08 -2.32
C ASN A 36 -3.36 16.47 -1.70
N LEU A 37 -4.02 15.54 -0.99
CA LEU A 37 -5.26 15.82 -0.28
C LEU A 37 -5.10 16.92 0.78
N PHE A 38 -3.97 16.97 1.48
CA PHE A 38 -3.68 18.04 2.44
C PHE A 38 -3.66 19.40 1.75
N PHE A 39 -2.82 19.59 0.73
CA PHE A 39 -2.65 20.90 0.09
C PHE A 39 -3.87 21.34 -0.73
N LEU A 40 -4.57 20.40 -1.37
CA LEU A 40 -5.72 20.74 -2.20
C LEU A 40 -7.02 20.89 -1.41
N SER A 41 -7.11 20.35 -0.19
CA SER A 41 -8.38 20.30 0.54
C SER A 41 -8.24 20.57 2.03
N ALA A 42 -7.50 19.72 2.77
CA ALA A 42 -7.49 19.80 4.23
C ALA A 42 -6.92 21.13 4.77
N PHE A 43 -5.92 21.70 4.10
CA PHE A 43 -5.27 22.95 4.50
C PHE A 43 -6.25 24.12 4.64
N GLN A 44 -7.28 24.19 3.79
CA GLN A 44 -8.27 25.28 3.82
C GLN A 44 -9.26 25.15 4.99
N ARG A 45 -9.32 23.97 5.62
CA ARG A 45 -10.27 23.64 6.70
C ARG A 45 -9.63 23.73 8.09
N ILE A 46 -8.37 24.17 8.18
CA ILE A 46 -7.63 24.27 9.42
C ILE A 46 -7.40 25.75 9.70
N GLU A 47 -8.19 26.31 10.63
CA GLU A 47 -8.12 27.74 10.98
C GLU A 47 -6.85 28.08 11.75
N ASP A 48 -6.37 27.18 12.62
CA ASP A 48 -5.14 27.32 13.40
C ASP A 48 -4.18 26.15 13.14
N LEU A 49 -3.24 26.34 12.21
CA LEU A 49 -2.27 25.32 11.82
C LEU A 49 -1.15 25.18 12.86
N ASN A 50 -1.33 24.24 13.79
CA ASN A 50 -0.22 23.76 14.59
C ASN A 50 0.64 22.79 13.76
N PHE A 51 1.85 23.22 13.40
CA PHE A 51 2.77 22.41 12.59
C PHE A 51 3.09 21.04 13.20
N THR A 52 3.14 20.96 14.53
CA THR A 52 3.38 19.70 15.24
C THR A 52 2.23 18.72 15.05
N GLU A 53 0.99 19.17 15.12
CA GLU A 53 -0.20 18.34 14.89
C GLU A 53 -0.27 17.85 13.44
N VAL A 54 0.11 18.71 12.48
CA VAL A 54 0.18 18.33 11.07
C VAL A 54 1.18 17.20 10.87
N ILE A 55 2.41 17.33 11.40
CA ILE A 55 3.42 16.25 11.34
C ILE A 55 2.89 14.97 11.99
N GLN A 56 2.27 15.06 13.16
CA GLN A 56 1.71 13.90 13.85
C GLN A 56 0.63 13.21 13.01
N ALA A 57 -0.22 13.96 12.31
CA ALA A 57 -1.25 13.41 11.43
C ALA A 57 -0.64 12.71 10.21
N PHE A 58 0.43 13.26 9.64
CA PHE A 58 1.18 12.59 8.57
C PHE A 58 1.86 11.30 9.05
N VAL A 59 2.46 11.31 10.24
CA VAL A 59 3.07 10.12 10.85
C VAL A 59 2.01 9.05 11.14
N ALA A 60 0.87 9.44 11.72
CA ALA A 60 -0.27 8.56 11.92
C ALA A 60 -0.72 7.95 10.59
N GLY A 61 -0.81 8.77 9.55
CA GLY A 61 -1.19 8.28 8.24
C GLY A 61 -0.21 7.30 7.60
N VAL A 62 1.11 7.53 7.72
CA VAL A 62 2.11 6.56 7.24
C VAL A 62 1.93 5.21 7.95
N ARG A 63 1.52 5.19 9.22
CA ARG A 63 1.19 3.95 9.94
C ARG A 63 0.00 3.22 9.33
N PHE A 64 -1.06 3.93 8.93
CA PHE A 64 -2.18 3.34 8.19
C PHE A 64 -1.75 2.79 6.83
N ASP A 65 -0.86 3.49 6.10
CA ASP A 65 -0.35 3.02 4.81
C ASP A 65 0.46 1.73 4.97
N ILE A 66 1.33 1.67 5.99
CA ILE A 66 2.10 0.46 6.33
C ILE A 66 1.16 -0.70 6.68
N LEU A 67 0.10 -0.44 7.44
CA LEU A 67 -0.87 -1.45 7.82
C LEU A 67 -1.61 -2.02 6.61
N VAL A 68 -2.15 -1.16 5.73
CA VAL A 68 -2.82 -1.58 4.49
C VAL A 68 -1.87 -2.45 3.68
N PHE A 69 -0.63 -2.00 3.49
CA PHE A 69 0.35 -2.76 2.73
C PHE A 69 0.75 -4.08 3.42
N GLY A 70 0.80 -4.11 4.75
CA GLY A 70 1.03 -5.32 5.55
C GLY A 70 -0.01 -6.40 5.26
N PHE A 71 -1.30 -6.04 5.25
CA PHE A 71 -2.38 -6.97 4.89
C PHE A 71 -2.29 -7.44 3.43
N LEU A 72 -1.95 -6.54 2.50
CA LEU A 72 -1.76 -6.87 1.08
C LEU A 72 -0.57 -7.81 0.83
N LEU A 73 0.40 -7.88 1.75
CA LEU A 73 1.53 -8.80 1.66
C LEU A 73 1.22 -10.21 2.19
N ILE A 74 0.12 -10.43 2.90
CA ILE A 74 -0.23 -11.75 3.45
C ILE A 74 -0.38 -12.83 2.35
N PRO A 75 -1.15 -12.62 1.27
CA PRO A 75 -1.26 -13.62 0.20
C PRO A 75 0.11 -13.91 -0.44
N ILE A 76 0.94 -12.88 -0.57
CA ILE A 76 2.29 -12.98 -1.14
C ILE A 76 3.20 -13.83 -0.26
N TYR A 77 3.10 -13.71 1.07
CA TYR A 77 3.85 -14.53 2.01
C TYR A 77 3.60 -16.02 1.83
N PHE A 78 2.35 -16.44 1.71
CA PHE A 78 2.04 -17.85 1.47
C PHE A 78 2.62 -18.35 0.15
N LEU A 79 2.65 -17.52 -0.88
CA LEU A 79 3.30 -17.87 -2.16
C LEU A 79 4.82 -17.95 -2.03
N LEU A 80 5.44 -17.11 -1.20
CA LEU A 80 6.87 -17.20 -0.86
C LEU A 80 7.18 -18.45 -0.02
N LEU A 81 6.26 -18.90 0.85
CA LEU A 81 6.39 -20.17 1.58
C LEU A 81 6.34 -21.36 0.63
N ILE A 82 5.36 -21.39 -0.28
CA ILE A 82 5.27 -22.42 -1.33
C ILE A 82 6.55 -22.42 -2.17
N GLN A 83 7.10 -21.24 -2.50
CA GLN A 83 8.39 -21.13 -3.17
C GLN A 83 9.55 -21.69 -2.34
N ALA A 84 9.58 -21.46 -1.03
CA ALA A 84 10.65 -21.96 -0.17
C ALA A 84 10.68 -23.49 -0.12
N ILE A 85 9.55 -24.15 -0.41
CA ILE A 85 9.38 -25.60 -0.34
C ILE A 85 9.42 -26.26 -1.74
N SER A 86 8.98 -25.56 -2.79
CA SER A 86 8.89 -26.10 -4.16
C SER A 86 10.15 -25.84 -5.00
N GLU A 87 10.70 -26.90 -5.61
CA GLU A 87 11.92 -26.83 -6.43
C GLU A 87 11.72 -26.12 -7.78
N ARG A 88 10.50 -26.12 -8.33
CA ARG A 88 10.22 -25.57 -9.66
C ARG A 88 9.29 -24.38 -9.56
N TRP A 89 9.76 -23.25 -10.11
CA TRP A 89 8.94 -22.06 -10.19
C TRP A 89 8.09 -22.06 -11.47
N PRO A 90 6.74 -22.08 -11.36
CA PRO A 90 5.89 -21.91 -12.52
C PRO A 90 6.07 -20.48 -13.02
N ARG A 91 6.38 -20.31 -14.32
CA ARG A 91 6.39 -18.97 -14.95
C ARG A 91 5.07 -18.21 -14.70
N GLY A 92 3.96 -18.92 -14.53
CA GLY A 92 2.65 -18.39 -14.13
C GLY A 92 2.63 -17.58 -12.83
N MET A 93 3.47 -17.93 -11.84
CA MET A 93 3.53 -17.21 -10.57
C MET A 93 4.03 -15.77 -10.73
N PHE A 94 4.87 -15.51 -11.72
CA PHE A 94 5.33 -14.16 -12.04
C PHE A 94 4.23 -13.26 -12.56
N TYR A 95 3.44 -13.81 -13.49
CA TYR A 95 2.29 -13.12 -14.02
C TYR A 95 1.29 -12.89 -12.90
N PHE A 96 1.09 -13.87 -12.01
CA PHE A 96 0.25 -13.70 -10.82
C PHE A 96 0.71 -12.52 -9.95
N TYR A 97 1.99 -12.44 -9.55
CA TYR A 97 2.49 -11.32 -8.73
C TYR A 97 2.24 -9.96 -9.40
N LYS A 98 2.57 -9.85 -10.69
CA LYS A 98 2.39 -8.60 -11.43
C LYS A 98 0.93 -8.21 -11.53
N THR A 99 0.07 -9.16 -11.88
CA THR A 99 -1.37 -8.93 -11.98
C THR A 99 -1.97 -8.59 -10.62
N TYR A 100 -1.59 -9.29 -9.55
CA TYR A 100 -2.04 -9.01 -8.20
C TYR A 100 -1.70 -7.58 -7.77
N PHE A 101 -0.42 -7.19 -7.84
CA PHE A 101 -0.02 -5.82 -7.46
C PHE A 101 -0.62 -4.77 -8.39
N ALA A 102 -0.80 -5.08 -9.69
CA ALA A 102 -1.46 -4.19 -10.64
C ALA A 102 -2.92 -3.92 -10.28
N LEU A 103 -3.68 -4.97 -9.94
CA LEU A 103 -5.07 -4.86 -9.52
C LEU A 103 -5.19 -4.13 -8.18
N VAL A 104 -4.35 -4.49 -7.20
CA VAL A 104 -4.30 -3.81 -5.91
C VAL A 104 -3.99 -2.32 -6.08
N TRP A 105 -2.99 -1.97 -6.88
CA TRP A 105 -2.65 -0.57 -7.13
C TRP A 105 -3.77 0.19 -7.84
N LEU A 106 -4.42 -0.44 -8.81
CA LEU A 106 -5.59 0.13 -9.48
C LEU A 106 -6.72 0.42 -8.47
N ILE A 107 -7.00 -0.51 -7.56
CA ILE A 107 -8.01 -0.34 -6.50
C ILE A 107 -7.61 0.80 -5.56
N VAL A 108 -6.36 0.87 -5.12
CA VAL A 108 -5.85 1.96 -4.26
C VAL A 108 -6.07 3.31 -4.94
N CYS A 109 -5.69 3.45 -6.21
CA CYS A 109 -5.89 4.69 -6.96
C CYS A 109 -7.38 5.02 -7.14
N ALA A 110 -8.22 4.03 -7.46
CA ALA A 110 -9.66 4.25 -7.64
C ALA A 110 -10.35 4.70 -6.34
N LEU A 111 -10.08 4.01 -5.23
CA LEU A 111 -10.63 4.38 -3.92
C LEU A 111 -10.12 5.75 -3.47
N SER A 112 -8.82 6.03 -3.63
CA SER A 112 -8.25 7.34 -3.31
C SER A 112 -8.84 8.46 -4.18
N TYR A 113 -9.16 8.14 -5.44
CA TYR A 113 -9.74 9.11 -6.38
C TYR A 113 -11.14 9.54 -5.96
N VAL A 114 -12.01 8.55 -5.69
CA VAL A 114 -13.40 8.81 -5.25
C VAL A 114 -13.42 9.48 -3.88
N ASP A 115 -12.62 8.96 -2.94
CA ASP A 115 -12.57 9.45 -1.57
C ASP A 115 -12.10 10.91 -1.47
N PHE A 116 -11.19 11.35 -2.35
CA PHE A 116 -10.75 12.74 -2.37
C PHE A 116 -11.89 13.73 -2.57
N PHE A 117 -12.83 13.45 -3.49
CA PHE A 117 -13.96 14.35 -3.75
C PHE A 117 -14.93 14.36 -2.57
N PHE A 118 -15.16 13.19 -1.98
CA PHE A 118 -15.98 13.06 -0.79
C PHE A 118 -15.39 13.81 0.41
N TYR A 119 -14.10 13.60 0.69
CA TYR A 119 -13.36 14.31 1.73
C TYR A 119 -13.36 15.82 1.49
N SER A 120 -13.18 16.25 0.24
CA SER A 120 -13.17 17.66 -0.11
C SER A 120 -14.51 18.36 0.06
N HIS A 121 -15.60 17.61 0.09
CA HIS A 121 -16.93 18.12 0.38
C HIS A 121 -17.29 18.00 1.87
N HIS A 122 -17.14 16.81 2.47
CA HIS A 122 -17.62 16.52 3.83
C HIS A 122 -16.57 16.76 4.93
N GLY A 123 -15.28 16.73 4.60
CA GLY A 123 -14.18 16.85 5.57
C GLY A 123 -13.90 15.57 6.37
N SER A 124 -14.48 14.45 5.94
CA SER A 124 -14.26 13.11 6.47
C SER A 124 -14.03 12.13 5.33
N ARG A 125 -13.33 11.03 5.61
CA ARG A 125 -13.15 9.96 4.61
C ARG A 125 -14.45 9.17 4.44
N MET A 126 -14.60 8.54 3.28
CA MET A 126 -15.69 7.57 3.04
C MET A 126 -15.46 6.32 3.88
N ARG A 127 -16.50 5.85 4.58
CA ARG A 127 -16.53 4.53 5.23
C ARG A 127 -17.24 3.53 4.32
N PHE A 128 -17.27 2.28 4.75
CA PHE A 128 -17.90 1.19 4.01
C PHE A 128 -19.35 1.49 3.63
N GLN A 129 -20.12 2.14 4.51
CA GLN A 129 -21.51 2.50 4.24
C GLN A 129 -21.62 3.46 3.04
N GLU A 130 -20.79 4.49 2.98
CA GLU A 130 -20.80 5.45 1.86
C GLU A 130 -20.33 4.79 0.56
N TYR A 131 -19.34 3.89 0.62
CA TYR A 131 -18.92 3.09 -0.53
C TYR A 131 -20.03 2.14 -1.02
N SER A 132 -20.85 1.60 -0.12
CA SER A 132 -21.94 0.70 -0.50
C SER A 132 -23.06 1.39 -1.28
N SER A 133 -23.27 2.69 -1.04
CA SER A 133 -24.23 3.55 -1.74
C SER A 133 -23.61 4.34 -2.90
N TRP A 134 -22.33 4.15 -3.17
CA TRP A 134 -21.59 4.97 -4.14
C TRP A 134 -22.05 4.72 -5.58
N THR A 135 -22.20 5.82 -6.33
CA THR A 135 -22.43 5.80 -7.78
C THR A 135 -21.42 6.73 -8.50
N PRO A 136 -21.09 6.44 -9.77
CA PRO A 136 -20.28 7.35 -10.58
C PRO A 136 -20.88 8.76 -10.70
N GLU A 137 -22.21 8.87 -10.72
CA GLU A 137 -22.95 10.13 -10.76
C GLU A 137 -22.69 10.97 -9.51
N PHE A 138 -22.70 10.33 -8.33
CA PHE A 138 -22.40 10.99 -7.06
C PHE A 138 -20.99 11.61 -7.06
N THR A 139 -20.00 10.91 -7.61
CA THR A 139 -18.64 11.49 -7.72
C THR A 139 -18.60 12.69 -8.66
N LYS A 140 -19.31 12.62 -9.80
CA LYS A 140 -19.40 13.74 -10.74
C LYS A 140 -20.08 14.96 -10.12
N GLU A 141 -21.11 14.73 -9.31
CA GLU A 141 -21.78 15.80 -8.56
C GLU A 141 -20.81 16.48 -7.59
N LEU A 142 -20.09 15.70 -6.78
CA LEU A 142 -19.09 16.23 -5.84
C LEU A 142 -17.97 16.98 -6.57
N MET A 143 -17.49 16.46 -7.71
CA MET A 143 -16.52 17.16 -8.57
C MET A 143 -17.04 18.52 -9.02
N GLY A 144 -18.33 18.63 -9.34
CA GLY A 144 -18.97 19.89 -9.73
C GLY A 144 -19.02 20.95 -8.64
N THR A 145 -18.89 20.56 -7.37
CA THR A 145 -18.84 21.49 -6.22
C THR A 145 -17.46 22.10 -6.00
N LEU A 146 -16.41 21.54 -6.60
CA LEU A 146 -15.03 21.97 -6.40
C LEU A 146 -14.54 22.91 -7.50
N GLN A 147 -13.47 23.64 -7.22
CA GLN A 147 -12.81 24.45 -8.24
C GLN A 147 -12.22 23.54 -9.33
N MET A 148 -12.44 23.92 -10.60
CA MET A 148 -11.94 23.16 -11.75
C MET A 148 -10.44 22.86 -11.66
N ASN A 149 -9.63 23.83 -11.22
CA ASN A 149 -8.19 23.65 -11.06
C ASN A 149 -7.85 22.57 -10.02
N GLN A 150 -8.58 22.51 -8.91
CA GLN A 150 -8.39 21.50 -7.86
C GLN A 150 -8.69 20.09 -8.41
N VAL A 151 -9.81 19.94 -9.12
CA VAL A 151 -10.21 18.67 -9.76
C VAL A 151 -9.17 18.22 -10.79
N LEU A 152 -8.70 19.13 -11.65
CA LEU A 152 -7.72 18.84 -12.68
C LEU A 152 -6.36 18.44 -12.09
N ILE A 153 -5.84 19.21 -11.14
CA ILE A 153 -4.55 18.92 -10.50
C ILE A 153 -4.60 17.56 -9.82
N PHE A 154 -5.65 17.28 -9.05
CA PHE A 154 -5.81 16.00 -8.38
C PHE A 154 -5.91 14.83 -9.38
N THR A 155 -6.69 15.00 -10.46
CA THR A 155 -6.84 13.97 -11.50
C THR A 155 -5.53 13.69 -12.22
N ILE A 156 -4.78 14.73 -12.61
CA ILE A 156 -3.48 14.59 -13.27
C ILE A 156 -2.49 13.85 -12.35
N ILE A 157 -2.40 14.25 -11.08
CA ILE A 157 -1.49 13.60 -10.13
C ILE A 157 -1.91 12.13 -9.90
N THR A 158 -3.20 11.85 -9.80
CA THR A 158 -3.70 10.47 -9.69
C THR A 158 -3.27 9.63 -10.90
N LEU A 159 -3.42 10.14 -12.12
CA LEU A 159 -3.00 9.46 -13.34
C LEU A 159 -1.48 9.26 -13.40
N VAL A 160 -0.70 10.25 -12.97
CA VAL A 160 0.77 10.13 -12.87
C VAL A 160 1.17 9.06 -11.87
N LEU A 161 0.59 9.05 -10.67
CA LEU A 161 0.86 8.05 -9.64
C LEU A 161 0.42 6.65 -10.09
N LEU A 162 -0.73 6.55 -10.78
CA LEU A 162 -1.20 5.31 -11.39
C LEU A 162 -0.16 4.76 -12.37
N ALA A 163 0.30 5.60 -13.30
CA ALA A 163 1.32 5.25 -14.30
C ALA A 163 2.66 4.87 -13.65
N LEU A 164 3.13 5.64 -12.66
CA LEU A 164 4.36 5.36 -11.92
C LEU A 164 4.30 4.02 -11.19
N GLY A 165 3.17 3.71 -10.53
CA GLY A 165 2.98 2.41 -9.87
C GLY A 165 2.94 1.26 -10.88
N PHE A 166 2.25 1.40 -12.01
CA PHE A 166 2.30 0.40 -13.08
C PHE A 166 3.71 0.19 -13.64
N MET A 167 4.48 1.27 -13.83
CA MET A 167 5.88 1.18 -14.26
C MET A 167 6.74 0.47 -13.22
N ALA A 168 6.56 0.76 -11.93
CA ALA A 168 7.26 0.09 -10.84
C ALA A 168 6.96 -1.42 -10.82
N ILE A 169 5.69 -1.81 -10.98
CA ILE A 169 5.25 -3.21 -11.04
C ILE A 169 5.78 -3.91 -12.30
N ARG A 170 5.71 -3.25 -13.46
CA ARG A 170 6.23 -3.79 -14.72
C ARG A 170 7.74 -4.00 -14.67
N GLY A 171 8.45 -3.08 -14.00
CA GLY A 171 9.89 -3.10 -13.76
C GLY A 171 10.36 -4.24 -12.86
N LEU A 172 9.45 -4.95 -12.18
CA LEU A 172 9.77 -6.18 -11.46
C LEU A 172 10.18 -7.27 -12.45
N LYS A 173 11.49 -7.41 -12.66
CA LYS A 173 12.06 -8.55 -13.38
C LYS A 173 12.36 -9.66 -12.39
N PHE A 174 11.77 -10.82 -12.60
CA PHE A 174 12.11 -12.01 -11.83
C PHE A 174 12.56 -13.11 -12.81
N GLY A 175 13.61 -13.86 -12.48
CA GLY A 175 14.01 -15.03 -13.27
C GLY A 175 15.07 -14.84 -14.38
N ASP A 176 15.56 -13.62 -14.65
CA ASP A 176 16.66 -13.39 -15.62
C ASP A 176 18.07 -13.80 -15.12
N TRP A 177 18.17 -14.44 -13.96
CA TRP A 177 19.43 -14.51 -13.23
C TRP A 177 20.11 -15.85 -13.50
N LYS A 178 21.04 -15.85 -14.48
CA LYS A 178 21.92 -16.99 -14.77
C LYS A 178 22.79 -17.40 -13.57
N ASP A 179 23.07 -16.47 -12.65
CA ASP A 179 23.96 -16.68 -11.49
C ASP A 179 23.25 -17.18 -10.22
N GLU A 180 21.95 -17.46 -10.27
CA GLU A 180 21.14 -17.81 -9.08
C GLU A 180 20.88 -19.30 -8.87
N TYR A 181 21.49 -20.16 -9.68
CA TYR A 181 21.57 -21.59 -9.43
C TYR A 181 22.92 -21.94 -8.80
N SER A 182 23.28 -21.30 -7.68
CA SER A 182 24.33 -21.82 -6.82
C SER A 182 23.87 -23.15 -6.21
N PRO A 183 24.62 -24.26 -6.39
CA PRO A 183 24.21 -25.60 -6.00
C PRO A 183 24.22 -25.86 -4.48
N ASN A 184 24.55 -24.85 -3.66
CA ASN A 184 24.67 -25.03 -2.23
C ASN A 184 23.31 -24.91 -1.54
N GLN A 185 22.89 -26.01 -0.91
CA GLN A 185 21.76 -26.01 0.02
C GLN A 185 22.05 -25.05 1.17
N GLY A 186 21.03 -24.30 1.58
CA GLY A 186 21.17 -23.43 2.72
C GLY A 186 21.26 -24.14 4.03
N GLY A 187 22.02 -23.54 4.95
CA GLY A 187 21.94 -23.91 6.34
C GLY A 187 20.50 -23.78 6.85
N LYS A 188 20.12 -24.67 7.78
CA LYS A 188 18.78 -24.67 8.40
C LYS A 188 18.38 -23.30 8.98
N MET A 189 19.36 -22.56 9.49
CA MET A 189 19.19 -21.19 10.00
C MET A 189 18.73 -20.20 8.92
N GLU A 190 19.25 -20.33 7.70
CA GLU A 190 18.91 -19.42 6.61
C GLU A 190 17.50 -19.69 6.07
N VAL A 191 17.09 -20.97 6.03
CA VAL A 191 15.71 -21.35 5.71
C VAL A 191 14.74 -20.83 6.78
N ALA A 192 15.09 -20.98 8.07
CA ALA A 192 14.30 -20.44 9.17
C ALA A 192 14.15 -18.92 9.07
N LEU A 193 15.23 -18.17 8.82
CA LEU A 193 15.17 -16.71 8.68
C LEU A 193 14.29 -16.27 7.51
N ARG A 194 14.19 -17.02 6.41
CA ARG A 194 13.31 -16.69 5.27
C ARG A 194 11.82 -16.89 5.56
N ILE A 195 11.49 -17.77 6.48
CA ILE A 195 10.11 -18.03 6.89
C ILE A 195 9.72 -17.04 7.99
N VAL A 196 10.60 -16.90 8.99
CA VAL A 196 10.36 -16.12 10.20
C VAL A 196 10.44 -14.63 9.94
N LEU A 197 11.41 -14.14 9.15
CA LEU A 197 11.58 -12.70 8.95
C LEU A 197 10.41 -12.06 8.18
N PRO A 198 9.93 -12.59 7.03
CA PRO A 198 8.77 -12.02 6.37
C PRO A 198 7.50 -12.15 7.21
N LEU A 199 7.34 -13.26 7.96
CA LEU A 199 6.23 -13.42 8.90
C LEU A 199 6.25 -12.33 9.98
N LEU A 200 7.41 -12.09 10.58
CA LEU A 200 7.60 -11.06 11.59
C LEU A 200 7.36 -9.67 11.02
N LEU A 201 7.86 -9.37 9.80
CA LEU A 201 7.62 -8.09 9.15
C LEU A 201 6.14 -7.87 8.82
N ILE A 202 5.44 -8.89 8.32
CA ILE A 202 4.02 -8.80 7.97
C ILE A 202 3.17 -8.68 9.22
N THR A 203 3.46 -9.45 10.27
CA THR A 203 2.73 -9.35 11.55
C THR A 203 2.92 -7.99 12.21
N LEU A 204 4.14 -7.44 12.19
CA LEU A 204 4.39 -6.08 12.69
C LEU A 204 3.68 -5.03 11.83
N ALA A 205 3.72 -5.16 10.50
CA ALA A 205 3.05 -4.23 9.58
C ALA A 205 1.52 -4.28 9.74
N ALA A 206 0.92 -5.47 9.71
CA ALA A 206 -0.53 -5.66 9.81
C ALA A 206 -1.09 -5.32 11.20
N ARG A 207 -0.27 -5.35 12.25
CA ARG A 207 -0.67 -4.90 13.59
C ARG A 207 -0.74 -3.37 13.67
N GLY A 208 0.23 -2.66 13.08
CA GLY A 208 0.28 -1.18 13.05
C GLY A 208 0.51 -0.50 14.40
N THR A 209 0.50 -1.24 15.52
CA THR A 209 0.66 -0.78 16.90
C THR A 209 1.52 -1.78 17.70
N VAL A 210 2.09 -1.32 18.81
CA VAL A 210 2.70 -2.18 19.85
C VAL A 210 1.66 -2.55 20.92
N GLU A 211 0.53 -1.86 20.93
CA GLU A 211 -0.58 -2.02 21.88
C GLU A 211 -1.41 -3.29 21.61
N PRO A 212 -2.23 -3.74 22.58
CA PRO A 212 -2.97 -5.00 22.47
C PRO A 212 -3.95 -5.08 21.29
N HIS A 213 -4.42 -3.93 20.78
CA HIS A 213 -5.42 -3.84 19.73
C HIS A 213 -4.80 -3.43 18.39
N HIS A 214 -5.37 -3.93 17.29
CA HIS A 214 -5.05 -3.47 15.95
C HIS A 214 -5.30 -1.97 15.82
N LEU A 215 -4.56 -1.31 14.90
CA LEU A 215 -4.68 0.13 14.68
C LEU A 215 -6.17 0.54 14.46
N ALA A 216 -6.76 1.17 15.47
CA ALA A 216 -8.12 1.70 15.46
C ALA A 216 -8.21 3.12 14.88
N LEU A 217 -9.43 3.57 14.60
CA LEU A 217 -9.76 4.94 14.18
C LEU A 217 -9.15 5.98 15.13
N GLU A 218 -9.21 5.72 16.43
CA GLU A 218 -8.73 6.60 17.51
C GLU A 218 -7.24 6.94 17.39
N HIS A 219 -6.42 6.08 16.78
CA HIS A 219 -4.99 6.40 16.57
C HIS A 219 -4.74 7.44 15.48
N SER A 220 -5.78 7.87 14.76
CA SER A 220 -5.72 9.04 13.88
C SER A 220 -6.04 10.35 14.61
N GLU A 221 -6.56 10.30 15.84
CA GLU A 221 -6.96 11.45 16.64
C GLU A 221 -5.77 12.11 17.34
N VAL A 222 -4.95 12.80 16.55
CA VAL A 222 -3.75 13.50 17.03
C VAL A 222 -4.02 14.96 17.40
N SER A 223 -5.14 15.53 16.95
CA SER A 223 -5.53 16.91 17.25
C SER A 223 -7.02 17.05 17.55
N ASN A 224 -7.42 18.25 17.99
CA ASN A 224 -8.83 18.60 18.14
C ASN A 224 -9.52 18.88 16.80
N ASN A 225 -8.76 18.98 15.69
CA ASN A 225 -9.32 19.25 14.36
C ASN A 225 -9.68 17.93 13.66
N LYS A 226 -10.99 17.69 13.53
CA LYS A 226 -11.53 16.47 12.89
C LYS A 226 -11.01 16.26 11.47
N ALA A 227 -10.92 17.30 10.65
CA ALA A 227 -10.43 17.17 9.27
C ALA A 227 -8.97 16.71 9.26
N LEU A 228 -8.13 17.25 10.15
CA LEU A 228 -6.74 16.84 10.25
C LEU A 228 -6.58 15.36 10.65
N ASN A 229 -7.41 14.88 11.57
CA ASN A 229 -7.44 13.47 11.97
C ASN A 229 -7.90 12.55 10.83
N GLU A 230 -8.99 12.92 10.14
CA GLU A 230 -9.52 12.19 8.99
C GLU A 230 -8.56 12.15 7.79
N MET A 231 -7.76 13.21 7.61
CA MET A 231 -6.69 13.24 6.61
C MET A 231 -5.65 12.12 6.85
N GLY A 232 -5.36 11.83 8.13
CA GLY A 232 -4.44 10.77 8.52
C GLY A 232 -4.87 9.40 7.99
N LEU A 233 -6.16 9.13 7.95
CA LEU A 233 -6.70 7.84 7.50
C LEU A 233 -6.44 7.57 6.01
N ASN A 234 -6.29 6.29 5.66
CA ASN A 234 -6.11 5.82 4.29
C ASN A 234 -7.46 5.36 3.69
N ALA A 235 -7.77 5.73 2.45
CA ALA A 235 -9.04 5.38 1.79
C ALA A 235 -9.30 3.87 1.72
N VAL A 236 -8.25 3.07 1.46
CA VAL A 236 -8.36 1.61 1.40
C VAL A 236 -8.64 1.02 2.77
N TRP A 237 -8.05 1.59 3.82
CA TRP A 237 -8.35 1.18 5.18
C TRP A 237 -9.78 1.54 5.58
N CYS A 238 -10.27 2.71 5.17
CA CYS A 238 -11.64 3.13 5.46
C CYS A 238 -12.68 2.31 4.68
N PHE A 239 -12.32 1.74 3.54
CA PHE A 239 -13.18 0.81 2.82
C PHE A 239 -13.47 -0.49 3.60
N ASP A 240 -12.56 -0.90 4.49
CA ASP A 240 -12.75 -2.07 5.37
C ASP A 240 -13.60 -1.76 6.62
N LYS A 241 -13.85 -0.49 6.94
CA LYS A 241 -14.50 -0.03 8.18
C LYS A 241 -15.87 0.57 7.92
#